data_AF-A0AAP5LRS1-F1
#
_entry.id   AF-A0AAP5LRS1-F1
#
_cell.length_a   1.000
_cell.length_b   1.000
_cell.length_c   1.000
_cell.angle_alpha   90.00
_cell.angle_beta   90.00
_cell.angle_gamma   90.00
#
_symmetry.space_group_name_H-M   'P 1'
#
loop_
_entity.id
_entity.type
_entity.pdbx_description
1 polymer ?
#
loop_
_entity_poly.entity_id
_entity_poly.type
_entity_poly.pdbx_seq_one_letter_code
_entity_poly.pdbx_strand_id
1 'polypeptide(L)'
;MILRSSKYTPYYSYIGIAFFILTLVVNLSFKYGTTSDEGVLFLLSVSNAVLLMFTLLWAVFGIIELHLIMKTKNRLQSRLHHGTISTAEYKISQKSIKFSLAIGISYLVLIVIQVGYVILNWDEINI
;
A
#
# COMPACT_ATOMS: atom_id res chain seq x y z
N MET A 1 15.85 -26.43 -15.83
CA MET A 1 14.98 -25.24 -15.94
C MET A 1 14.40 -24.94 -14.56
N ILE A 2 14.56 -23.68 -14.11
CA ILE A 2 13.87 -23.02 -12.99
C ILE A 2 14.25 -23.46 -11.56
N LEU A 3 14.92 -22.55 -10.85
CA LEU A 3 14.43 -22.02 -9.58
C LEU A 3 14.83 -20.53 -9.53
N ARG A 4 14.11 -19.72 -10.30
CA ARG A 4 14.10 -18.27 -10.06
C ARG A 4 13.51 -18.14 -8.66
N SER A 5 14.36 -17.96 -7.65
CA SER A 5 14.00 -17.57 -6.30
C SER A 5 13.00 -16.41 -6.42
N SER A 6 11.70 -16.72 -6.36
CA SER A 6 10.65 -15.72 -6.47
C SER A 6 10.63 -14.97 -5.14
N LYS A 7 11.60 -14.08 -4.95
CA LYS A 7 11.45 -12.97 -4.00
C LYS A 7 10.22 -12.20 -4.49
N TYR A 8 9.08 -12.52 -3.89
CA TYR A 8 7.84 -11.81 -4.12
C TYR A 8 7.97 -10.48 -3.39
N THR A 9 8.50 -9.47 -4.06
CA THR A 9 8.62 -8.13 -3.51
C THR A 9 7.31 -7.39 -3.77
N PRO A 10 6.62 -6.86 -2.74
CA PRO A 10 5.34 -6.18 -2.92
C PRO A 10 5.55 -4.74 -3.43
N TYR A 11 5.94 -4.61 -4.70
CA TYR A 11 6.29 -3.33 -5.32
C TYR A 11 5.13 -2.33 -5.33
N TYR A 12 3.91 -2.78 -5.61
CA TYR A 12 2.76 -1.87 -5.66
C TYR A 12 2.42 -1.33 -4.27
N SER A 13 2.51 -2.18 -3.24
CA SER A 13 2.34 -1.74 -1.85
C SER A 13 3.43 -0.76 -1.43
N TYR A 14 4.69 -0.96 -1.82
CA TYR A 14 5.77 0.02 -1.52
C TYR A 14 5.52 1.37 -2.19
N ILE A 15 5.15 1.37 -3.47
CA ILE A 15 4.82 2.60 -4.20
C ILE A 15 3.61 3.29 -3.55
N GLY A 16 2.59 2.52 -3.17
CA GLY A 16 1.42 3.03 -2.45
C GLY A 16 1.77 3.67 -1.11
N ILE A 17 2.65 3.06 -0.33
CA ILE A 17 3.16 3.64 0.93
C ILE A 17 3.91 4.95 0.67
N ALA A 18 4.73 5.02 -0.38
CA ALA A 18 5.44 6.25 -0.73
C ALA A 18 4.46 7.38 -1.10
N PHE A 19 3.41 7.09 -1.87
CA PHE A 19 2.36 8.06 -2.17
C PHE A 19 1.58 8.48 -0.92
N PHE A 20 1.30 7.55 -0.01
CA PHE A 20 0.66 7.87 1.26
C PHE A 20 1.52 8.85 2.09
N ILE A 21 2.83 8.59 2.22
CA ILE A 21 3.75 9.49 2.93
C ILE A 21 3.78 10.88 2.27
N LEU A 22 3.86 10.94 0.94
CA LEU A 22 3.82 12.21 0.21
C LEU A 22 2.52 12.98 0.49
N THR A 23 1.39 12.28 0.46
CA THR A 23 0.07 12.86 0.77
C THR A 23 0.05 13.43 2.20
N LEU A 24 0.62 12.70 3.15
CA LEU A 24 0.71 13.12 4.55
C LEU A 24 1.56 14.39 4.71
N VAL A 25 2.69 14.47 4.01
CA VAL A 25 3.57 15.66 4.01
C VAL A 25 2.83 16.88 3.43
N VAL A 26 2.13 16.72 2.31
CA VAL A 26 1.37 17.82 1.69
C VAL A 26 0.24 18.27 2.60
N ASN A 27 -0.50 17.34 3.19
CA ASN A 27 -1.58 17.63 4.12
C ASN A 27 -1.09 18.38 5.38
N LEU A 28 0.02 17.93 5.98
CA LEU A 28 0.64 18.64 7.11
C LEU A 28 1.11 20.04 6.69
N SER A 29 1.70 20.18 5.49
CA SER A 29 2.13 21.47 4.96
C SER A 29 0.95 22.43 4.77
N PHE A 30 -0.20 21.93 4.30
CA PHE A 30 -1.42 22.72 4.20
C PHE A 30 -1.93 23.15 5.59
N LYS A 31 -2.02 22.20 6.53
CA LYS A 31 -2.56 22.45 7.88
C LYS A 31 -1.72 23.44 8.70
N TYR A 32 -0.40 23.37 8.59
CA TYR A 32 0.53 24.24 9.34
C TYR A 32 1.03 25.45 8.54
N GLY A 33 0.76 25.50 7.24
CA GLY A 33 1.20 26.57 6.34
C GLY A 33 0.32 27.82 6.34
N THR A 34 -0.53 28.00 7.35
CA THR A 34 -1.55 29.08 7.47
C THR A 34 -0.99 30.51 7.44
N THR A 35 0.33 30.68 7.47
CA THR A 35 1.02 31.97 7.28
C THR A 35 1.48 32.23 5.83
N SER A 36 1.14 31.35 4.89
CA SER A 36 1.57 31.43 3.48
C SER A 36 0.55 32.16 2.61
N ASP A 37 0.99 32.71 1.48
CA ASP A 37 0.13 33.38 0.50
C ASP A 37 -1.06 32.50 0.07
N GLU A 38 -2.20 33.13 -0.17
CA GLU A 38 -3.45 32.45 -0.57
C GLU A 38 -3.27 31.52 -1.78
N GLY A 39 -2.44 31.92 -2.75
CA GLY A 39 -2.11 31.09 -3.93
C GLY A 39 -1.39 29.79 -3.59
N VAL A 40 -0.50 29.81 -2.58
CA VAL A 40 0.23 28.62 -2.11
C VAL A 40 -0.71 27.68 -1.35
N LEU A 41 -1.60 28.24 -0.52
CA LEU A 41 -2.62 27.46 0.17
C LEU A 41 -3.58 26.78 -0.80
N PHE A 42 -4.01 27.47 -1.87
CA PHE A 42 -4.82 26.89 -2.93
C PHE A 42 -4.11 25.72 -3.64
N LEU A 43 -2.86 25.92 -4.05
CA LEU A 43 -2.03 24.88 -4.68
C LEU A 43 -1.86 23.64 -3.78
N LEU A 44 -1.62 23.85 -2.48
CA LEU A 44 -1.51 22.77 -1.50
C LEU A 44 -2.82 22.02 -1.32
N SER A 45 -3.96 22.72 -1.26
CA SER A 45 -5.29 22.11 -1.17
C SER A 45 -5.60 21.23 -2.40
N VAL A 46 -5.44 21.77 -3.60
CA VAL A 46 -5.65 21.02 -4.86
C VAL A 46 -4.70 19.82 -4.94
N SER A 47 -3.42 20.01 -4.60
CA SER A 47 -2.43 18.93 -4.59
C SER A 47 -2.81 17.82 -3.60
N ASN A 48 -3.28 18.19 -2.41
CA ASN A 48 -3.75 17.23 -1.40
C ASN A 48 -4.95 16.43 -1.92
N ALA A 49 -5.96 17.08 -2.50
CA ALA A 49 -7.13 16.41 -3.06
C ALA A 49 -6.76 15.44 -4.20
N VAL A 50 -5.89 15.88 -5.12
CA VAL A 50 -5.40 15.05 -6.22
C VAL A 50 -4.62 13.84 -5.69
N LEU A 51 -3.72 14.05 -4.73
CA LEU A 51 -2.95 12.96 -4.11
C LEU A 51 -3.84 11.98 -3.36
N LEU A 52 -4.87 12.45 -2.65
CA LEU A 52 -5.87 11.61 -2.00
C LEU A 52 -6.63 10.76 -3.01
N MET A 53 -7.06 11.32 -4.15
CA MET A 53 -7.68 10.53 -5.22
C MET A 53 -6.73 9.48 -5.80
N PHE A 54 -5.48 9.86 -6.11
CA PHE A 54 -4.50 8.95 -6.69
C PHE A 54 -4.15 7.79 -5.77
N THR A 55 -3.98 8.04 -4.48
CA THR A 55 -3.70 7.00 -3.46
C THR A 55 -4.88 6.05 -3.31
N LEU A 56 -6.13 6.55 -3.34
CA LEU A 56 -7.33 5.70 -3.34
C LEU A 56 -7.44 4.84 -4.59
N LEU A 57 -7.16 5.39 -5.78
CA LEU A 57 -7.09 4.59 -7.01
C LEU A 57 -5.98 3.54 -6.94
N TRP A 58 -4.84 3.88 -6.33
CA TRP A 58 -3.72 2.95 -6.16
C TRP A 58 -4.02 1.80 -5.18
N ALA A 59 -5.01 1.97 -4.30
CA ALA A 59 -5.47 0.90 -3.41
C ALA A 59 -5.90 -0.36 -4.18
N VAL A 60 -6.49 -0.20 -5.36
CA VAL A 60 -6.91 -1.32 -6.21
C VAL A 60 -5.71 -2.22 -6.57
N PHE A 61 -4.58 -1.62 -6.94
CA PHE A 61 -3.36 -2.38 -7.24
C PHE A 61 -2.80 -3.08 -6.00
N GLY A 62 -2.88 -2.46 -4.81
CA GLY A 62 -2.51 -3.10 -3.54
C GLY A 62 -3.37 -4.32 -3.22
N ILE A 63 -4.68 -4.25 -3.45
CA ILE A 63 -5.61 -5.38 -3.25
C ILE A 63 -5.30 -6.52 -4.23
N ILE A 64 -5.06 -6.20 -5.50
CA ILE A 64 -4.68 -7.20 -6.52
C ILE A 64 -3.36 -7.89 -6.15
N GLU A 65 -2.36 -7.12 -5.72
CA GLU A 65 -1.07 -7.64 -5.26
C GLU A 65 -1.25 -8.57 -4.06
N LEU A 66 -2.04 -8.16 -3.06
CA LEU A 66 -2.33 -8.99 -1.89
C LEU A 66 -3.01 -10.30 -2.27
N HIS A 67 -3.98 -10.25 -3.18
CA HIS A 67 -4.66 -11.45 -3.67
C HIS A 67 -3.69 -12.41 -4.37
N LEU A 68 -2.79 -11.88 -5.20
CA LEU A 68 -1.76 -12.66 -5.89
C LEU A 68 -0.79 -13.33 -4.91
N ILE A 69 -0.39 -12.61 -3.84
CA ILE A 69 0.47 -13.16 -2.78
C ILE A 69 -0.26 -14.28 -2.03
N MET A 70 -1.54 -14.09 -1.70
CA MET A 70 -2.36 -15.10 -1.02
C MET A 70 -2.52 -16.37 -1.87
N LYS A 71 -2.79 -16.21 -3.17
CA LYS A 71 -2.85 -17.33 -4.13
C LYS A 71 -1.52 -18.08 -4.21
N THR A 72 -0.41 -17.36 -4.19
CA THR A 72 0.94 -17.94 -4.21
C THR A 72 1.23 -18.72 -2.93
N LYS A 73 0.84 -18.19 -1.76
CA LYS A 73 0.92 -18.90 -0.48
C LYS A 73 0.17 -20.24 -0.53
N ASN A 74 -1.08 -20.23 -1.01
CA ASN A 74 -1.90 -21.44 -1.12
C ASN A 74 -1.29 -22.45 -2.10
N ARG A 75 -0.72 -21.99 -3.22
CA ARG A 75 -0.01 -22.85 -4.18
C ARG A 75 1.25 -23.47 -3.57
N LEU A 76 2.01 -22.71 -2.78
CA LEU A 76 3.20 -23.22 -2.09
C LEU A 76 2.82 -24.29 -1.05
N GLN A 77 1.74 -24.08 -0.30
CA GLN A 77 1.21 -25.05 0.65
C GLN A 77 0.72 -26.33 -0.05
N SER A 78 0.03 -26.20 -1.18
CA SER A 78 -0.40 -27.34 -1.99
C SER A 78 0.80 -28.14 -2.50
N ARG A 79 1.87 -27.48 -2.95
CA ARG A 79 3.10 -28.16 -3.40
C ARG A 79 3.82 -28.93 -2.29
N LEU A 80 3.83 -28.38 -1.07
CA LEU A 80 4.36 -29.09 0.10
C LEU A 80 3.54 -30.36 0.37
N HIS A 81 2.21 -30.25 0.31
CA HIS A 81 1.31 -31.37 0.58
C HIS A 81 1.42 -32.50 -0.45
N HIS A 82 1.76 -32.18 -1.71
CA HIS A 82 2.04 -33.16 -2.76
C HIS A 82 3.48 -33.69 -2.75
N GLY A 83 4.31 -33.30 -1.77
CA GLY A 83 5.71 -33.74 -1.68
C GLY A 83 6.63 -33.18 -2.77
N THR A 84 6.15 -32.20 -3.57
CA THR A 84 6.92 -31.63 -4.69
C THR A 84 7.99 -30.64 -4.28
N ILE A 85 8.04 -30.22 -3.01
CA ILE A 85 9.06 -29.31 -2.46
C ILE A 85 9.53 -29.81 -1.09
N SER A 86 10.78 -29.55 -0.74
CA SER A 86 11.31 -29.90 0.58
C SER A 86 10.77 -28.96 1.67
N THR A 87 10.74 -29.44 2.92
CA THR A 87 10.34 -28.64 4.08
C THR A 87 11.28 -27.44 4.32
N ALA A 88 12.57 -27.59 4.00
CA ALA A 88 13.56 -26.52 4.10
C ALA A 88 13.29 -25.38 3.09
N GLU A 89 13.05 -25.72 1.83
CA GLU A 89 12.71 -24.75 0.77
C GLU A 89 11.37 -24.06 1.04
N TYR A 90 10.39 -24.83 1.56
CA TYR A 90 9.11 -24.28 1.99
C TYR A 90 9.30 -23.23 3.08
N LYS A 91 10.10 -23.50 4.12
CA LYS A 91 10.29 -22.58 5.25
C LYS A 91 10.92 -21.25 4.82
N ILE A 92 11.89 -21.29 3.91
CA ILE A 92 12.54 -20.09 3.36
C ILE A 92 11.52 -19.26 2.54
N SER A 93 10.81 -19.92 1.63
CA SER A 93 9.81 -19.26 0.77
C SER A 93 8.62 -18.71 1.57
N GLN A 94 8.17 -19.44 2.58
CA GLN A 94 7.09 -19.04 3.48
C GLN A 94 7.46 -17.79 4.27
N LYS A 95 8.72 -17.67 4.74
CA LYS A 95 9.18 -16.47 5.46
C LYS A 95 9.12 -15.23 4.56
N SER A 96 9.56 -15.34 3.30
CA SER A 96 9.45 -14.24 2.33
C SER A 96 7.99 -13.86 2.06
N ILE A 97 7.11 -14.85 1.84
CA ILE A 97 5.69 -14.59 1.57
C ILE A 97 4.99 -13.93 2.76
N LYS A 98 5.30 -14.38 4.00
CA LYS A 98 4.75 -13.77 5.23
C LYS A 98 5.16 -12.30 5.35
N PHE A 99 6.40 -11.97 5.03
CA PHE A 99 6.88 -10.59 5.05
C PHE A 99 6.14 -9.72 4.01
N SER A 100 5.97 -10.22 2.79
CA SER A 100 5.24 -9.49 1.74
C SER A 100 3.76 -9.32 2.07
N LEU A 101 3.13 -10.33 2.68
CA LEU A 101 1.77 -10.21 3.22
C LEU A 101 1.68 -9.15 4.31
N ALA A 102 2.64 -9.09 5.23
CA ALA A 102 2.64 -8.09 6.30
C ALA A 102 2.70 -6.66 5.72
N ILE A 103 3.51 -6.43 4.69
CA ILE A 103 3.58 -5.14 3.99
C ILE A 103 2.25 -4.82 3.29
N GLY A 104 1.69 -5.77 2.54
CA GLY A 104 0.41 -5.57 1.85
C GLY A 104 -0.75 -5.28 2.81
N ILE A 105 -0.82 -6.00 3.94
CA ILE A 105 -1.82 -5.73 5.00
C ILE A 105 -1.58 -4.35 5.62
N SER A 106 -0.33 -4.01 5.93
CA SER A 106 -0.01 -2.69 6.50
C SER A 106 -0.44 -1.57 5.55
N TYR A 107 -0.20 -1.72 4.25
CA TYR A 107 -0.68 -0.77 3.24
C TYR A 107 -2.21 -0.64 3.21
N LEU A 108 -2.94 -1.75 3.30
CA LEU A 108 -4.41 -1.68 3.39
C LEU A 108 -4.90 -0.95 4.64
N VAL A 109 -4.24 -1.15 5.79
CA VAL A 109 -4.57 -0.41 7.02
C VAL A 109 -4.38 1.09 6.81
N LEU A 110 -3.29 1.51 6.14
CA LEU A 110 -3.08 2.92 5.81
C LEU A 110 -4.18 3.49 4.91
N ILE A 111 -4.64 2.73 3.92
CA ILE A 111 -5.77 3.14 3.06
C ILE A 111 -7.05 3.33 3.89
N VAL A 112 -7.35 2.42 4.82
CA VAL A 112 -8.53 2.55 5.70
C VAL A 112 -8.44 3.81 6.56
N ILE A 113 -7.26 4.10 7.12
CA ILE A 113 -7.01 5.33 7.87
C ILE A 113 -7.22 6.55 6.98
N GLN A 114 -6.73 6.52 5.74
CA GLN A 114 -6.88 7.61 4.78
C GLN A 114 -8.34 7.86 4.41
N VAL A 115 -9.11 6.81 4.14
CA VAL A 115 -10.56 6.90 3.88
C VAL A 115 -11.27 7.48 5.09
N GLY A 116 -10.93 7.01 6.29
CA GLY A 116 -11.46 7.55 7.55
C GLY A 116 -11.15 9.04 7.71
N TYR A 117 -9.95 9.47 7.36
CA TYR A 117 -9.57 10.89 7.36
C TYR A 117 -10.44 11.72 6.40
N VAL A 118 -10.66 11.25 5.17
CA VAL A 118 -11.50 11.94 4.19
C VAL A 118 -12.95 12.05 4.65
N ILE A 119 -13.50 10.98 5.24
CA ILE A 119 -14.88 10.98 5.77
C ILE A 119 -15.02 11.94 6.96
N LEU A 120 -14.06 11.94 7.89
CA LEU A 120 -14.13 12.77 9.10
C LEU A 120 -13.91 14.26 8.82
N ASN A 121 -13.07 14.59 7.82
CA ASN A 121 -12.77 15.98 7.44
C ASN A 121 -13.51 16.38 6.17
N TRP A 122 -14.63 15.71 5.86
CA TRP A 122 -15.42 15.98 4.65
C TRP A 122 -15.83 17.46 4.55
N ASP A 123 -16.20 18.08 5.68
CA ASP A 123 -16.59 19.49 5.73
C ASP A 123 -15.39 20.45 5.54
N GLU A 124 -14.17 20.07 5.92
CA GLU A 124 -12.95 20.87 5.67
C GLU A 124 -12.39 20.68 4.26
N ILE A 125 -12.71 19.56 3.61
CA ILE A 125 -12.29 19.25 2.24
C ILE A 125 -13.28 19.84 1.23
N ASN A 126 -14.54 20.05 1.62
CA ASN A 126 -15.59 20.65 0.82
C ASN A 126 -15.54 22.20 0.86
N ILE A 127 -14.38 22.77 0.49
CA ILE A 127 -14.17 24.21 0.26
C ILE A 127 -14.38 24.52 -1.21
#